data_AF-A0A915NQD9-F1
#
_entry.id   AF-A0A915NQD9-F1
#
_cell.length_a   1.000
_cell.length_b   1.000
_cell.length_c   1.000
_cell.angle_alpha   90.00
_cell.angle_beta   90.00
_cell.angle_gamma   90.00
#
_symmetry.space_group_name_H-M   'P 1'
#
loop_
_entity.id
_entity.type
_entity.pdbx_description
1 polymer ?
#
loop_
_entity_poly.entity_id
_entity_poly.type
_entity_poly.pdbx_seq_one_letter_code
_entity_poly.pdbx_strand_id
1 'polypeptide(L)'
;MSLDTMDRWIIFGVSLCHRLLSDPSLLQLFQKAMQHSLAVRLFRDETIFTFSMISTVLEPLKNQNKLLNELKEINILAIQTCGHLHAHRRHFLRMALKELYLLLVDEPGLLGPKILFVWMGLSMARDEIQWLLRHYDVWQQLLLQYSSANKKAIQKSGLQNIVVD
;
A
#
# COMPACT_ATOMS: atom_id res chain seq x y z
N MET A 1 -0.18 11.03 11.26
CA MET A 1 0.99 10.70 10.42
C MET A 1 0.48 9.91 9.22
N SER A 2 0.97 10.17 8.01
CA SER A 2 0.51 9.49 6.79
C SER A 2 1.01 8.05 6.74
N LEU A 3 0.12 7.10 6.45
CA LEU A 3 0.46 5.68 6.31
C LEU A 3 1.41 5.45 5.14
N ASP A 4 1.18 6.16 4.03
CA ASP A 4 2.04 6.09 2.85
C ASP A 4 3.48 6.54 3.15
N THR A 5 3.67 7.48 4.09
CA THR A 5 5.01 7.86 4.58
C THR A 5 5.62 6.79 5.48
N MET A 6 4.84 6.15 6.34
CA MET A 6 5.33 5.06 7.19
C MET A 6 5.75 3.84 6.36
N ASP A 7 4.93 3.43 5.39
CA ASP A 7 5.23 2.32 4.49
C ASP A 7 6.52 2.59 3.70
N ARG A 8 6.70 3.82 3.20
CA ARG A 8 7.97 4.26 2.59
C ARG A 8 9.17 4.09 3.51
N TRP A 9 9.06 4.54 4.76
CA TRP A 9 10.16 4.44 5.72
C TRP A 9 10.51 2.99 6.02
N ILE A 10 9.51 2.12 6.16
CA ILE A 10 9.71 0.69 6.38
C ILE A 10 10.41 0.06 5.17
N ILE A 11 9.91 0.31 3.96
CA ILE A 11 10.46 -0.24 2.72
C ILE A 11 11.91 0.21 2.51
N PHE A 12 12.18 1.50 2.61
CA PHE A 12 13.56 2.00 2.42
C PHE A 12 14.47 1.57 3.57
N GLY A 13 13.99 1.58 4.81
CA GLY A 13 14.75 1.10 5.96
C GLY A 13 15.20 -0.35 5.80
N VAL A 14 14.29 -1.22 5.33
CA VAL A 14 14.60 -2.62 5.04
C VAL A 14 15.56 -2.77 3.86
N SER A 15 15.41 -1.96 2.80
CA SER A 15 16.33 -2.00 1.66
C SER A 15 17.77 -1.67 2.06
N LEU A 16 17.96 -0.75 3.00
CA LEU A 16 19.28 -0.35 3.51
C LEU A 16 19.82 -1.36 4.53
N CYS A 17 18.95 -1.93 5.35
CA CYS A 17 19.31 -2.79 6.49
C CYS A 17 18.65 -4.18 6.40
N HIS A 18 18.85 -4.89 5.29
CA HIS A 18 18.20 -6.19 5.01
C HIS A 18 18.42 -7.26 6.10
N ARG A 19 19.52 -7.20 6.86
CA ARG A 19 19.78 -8.14 7.98
C ARG A 19 18.72 -8.09 9.08
N LEU A 20 18.01 -6.96 9.20
CA LEU A 20 16.92 -6.80 10.16
C LEU A 20 15.74 -7.73 9.85
N LEU A 21 15.60 -8.22 8.62
CA LEU A 21 14.56 -9.19 8.25
C LEU A 21 14.78 -10.58 8.87
N SER A 22 15.93 -10.83 9.50
CA SER A 22 16.11 -12.02 10.35
C SER A 22 15.21 -12.02 11.58
N ASP A 23 14.76 -10.84 12.04
CA ASP A 23 13.79 -10.73 13.11
C ASP A 23 12.36 -10.94 12.58
N PRO A 24 11.62 -11.94 13.08
CA PRO A 24 10.26 -12.23 12.60
C PRO A 24 9.28 -11.07 12.80
N SER A 25 9.47 -10.22 13.80
CA SER A 25 8.60 -9.07 14.05
C SER A 25 8.75 -8.00 12.96
N LEU A 26 9.98 -7.74 12.54
CA LEU A 26 10.32 -6.79 11.48
C LEU A 26 9.93 -7.34 10.11
N LEU A 27 10.07 -8.65 9.90
CA LEU A 27 9.59 -9.32 8.68
C LEU A 27 8.06 -9.19 8.54
N GLN A 28 7.30 -9.39 9.61
CA GLN A 28 5.83 -9.20 9.59
C GLN A 28 5.45 -7.74 9.31
N LEU A 29 6.19 -6.79 9.89
CA LEU A 29 5.97 -5.36 9.63
C LEU A 29 6.22 -5.04 8.15
N PHE A 30 7.30 -5.55 7.59
CA PHE A 30 7.63 -5.41 6.19
C PHE A 30 6.60 -6.08 5.27
N GLN A 31 6.13 -7.29 5.62
CA GLN A 31 5.06 -7.97 4.89
C GLN A 31 3.78 -7.14 4.83
N LYS A 32 3.39 -6.49 5.94
CA LYS A 32 2.25 -5.57 5.95
C LYS A 32 2.47 -4.35 5.04
N ALA A 33 3.66 -3.75 5.09
CA ALA A 33 4.00 -2.61 4.23
C ALA A 33 3.95 -2.99 2.73
N MET A 34 4.41 -4.20 2.37
CA MET A 34 4.32 -4.75 1.02
C MET A 34 2.86 -4.95 0.57
N GLN A 35 1.99 -5.44 1.45
CA GLN A 35 0.56 -5.60 1.17
C GLN A 35 -0.18 -4.27 1.01
N HIS A 36 0.34 -3.18 1.58
CA HIS A 36 -0.20 -1.83 1.42
C HIS A 36 0.34 -1.12 0.17
N SER A 37 1.61 -1.32 -0.23
CA SER A 37 2.20 -0.54 -1.31
C SER A 37 3.07 -1.38 -2.25
N LEU A 38 2.54 -1.66 -3.44
CA LEU A 38 3.25 -2.41 -4.49
C LEU A 38 4.25 -1.54 -5.25
N ALA A 39 3.98 -0.24 -5.35
CA ALA A 39 4.91 0.75 -5.85
C ALA A 39 5.12 1.86 -4.84
N VAL A 40 6.37 2.30 -4.69
CA VAL A 40 6.76 3.42 -3.84
C VAL A 40 6.95 4.66 -4.70
N ARG A 41 6.38 5.78 -4.26
CA ARG A 41 6.65 7.09 -4.83
C ARG A 41 8.02 7.58 -4.40
N LEU A 42 8.88 7.88 -5.37
CA LEU A 42 10.13 8.61 -5.16
C LEU A 42 9.85 10.10 -5.02
N PHE A 43 9.27 10.69 -6.07
CA PHE A 43 8.95 12.10 -6.12
C PHE A 43 7.80 12.34 -7.10
N ARG A 44 6.70 12.94 -6.61
CA ARG A 44 5.48 13.19 -7.39
C ARG A 44 4.94 11.94 -8.09
N ASP A 45 5.20 11.81 -9.38
CA ASP A 45 4.63 10.81 -10.28
C ASP A 45 5.66 9.70 -10.53
N GLU A 46 6.94 9.97 -10.20
CA GLU A 46 8.04 9.01 -10.29
C GLU A 46 7.85 7.93 -9.23
N THR A 47 7.65 6.70 -9.71
CA THR A 47 7.35 5.55 -8.86
C THR A 47 8.20 4.35 -9.26
N ILE A 48 8.57 3.55 -8.27
CA ILE A 48 9.34 2.31 -8.47
C ILE A 48 8.61 1.17 -7.79
N PHE A 49 8.58 0.01 -8.45
CA PHE A 49 8.07 -1.23 -7.87
C PHE A 49 8.85 -1.65 -6.64
N THR A 50 8.15 -1.84 -5.53
CA THR A 50 8.75 -2.15 -4.24
C THR A 50 9.58 -3.44 -4.31
N PHE A 51 8.99 -4.51 -4.86
CA PHE A 51 9.69 -5.78 -5.01
C PHE A 51 10.90 -5.68 -5.95
N SER A 52 10.76 -4.97 -7.07
CA SER A 52 11.86 -4.79 -8.03
C SER A 52 13.05 -4.09 -7.37
N MET A 53 12.80 -2.99 -6.65
CA MET A 53 13.82 -2.24 -5.92
C MET A 53 14.57 -3.15 -4.94
N ILE A 54 13.84 -3.91 -4.15
CA ILE A 54 14.41 -4.76 -3.10
C ILE A 54 15.18 -5.95 -3.69
N SER A 55 14.66 -6.58 -4.75
CA SER A 55 15.35 -7.67 -5.46
C SER A 55 16.69 -7.21 -6.01
N THR A 56 16.73 -6.05 -6.67
CA THR A 56 17.97 -5.49 -7.23
C THR A 56 19.03 -5.22 -6.15
N VAL A 57 18.63 -4.83 -4.95
CA VAL A 57 19.56 -4.60 -3.82
C VAL A 57 20.04 -5.92 -3.21
N LEU A 58 19.19 -6.96 -3.16
CA LEU A 58 19.49 -8.25 -2.54
C LEU A 58 20.26 -9.22 -3.44
N GLU A 59 20.04 -9.19 -4.75
CA GLU A 59 20.70 -10.08 -5.73
C GLU A 59 22.24 -10.12 -5.66
N PRO A 60 22.96 -8.99 -5.55
CA PRO A 60 24.42 -9.01 -5.45
C PRO A 60 24.93 -9.52 -4.09
N LEU A 61 24.07 -9.67 -3.08
CA LEU A 61 24.47 -10.05 -1.73
C LEU A 61 24.54 -11.58 -1.57
N LYS A 62 25.72 -12.07 -1.18
CA LYS A 62 25.91 -13.50 -0.89
C LYS A 62 24.99 -13.96 0.24
N ASN A 63 24.48 -15.19 0.12
CA ASN A 63 23.65 -15.89 1.12
C ASN A 63 22.21 -15.37 1.34
N GLN A 64 21.66 -14.52 0.46
CA GLN A 64 20.29 -13.98 0.60
C GLN A 64 19.22 -14.72 -0.22
N ASN A 65 19.57 -15.83 -0.88
CA ASN A 65 18.64 -16.56 -1.76
C ASN A 65 17.36 -17.07 -1.06
N LYS A 66 17.47 -17.47 0.21
CA LYS A 66 16.30 -17.91 1.01
C LYS A 66 15.32 -16.76 1.22
N LEU A 67 15.84 -15.61 1.65
CA LEU A 67 15.06 -14.40 1.87
C LEU A 67 14.43 -13.90 0.56
N LEU A 68 15.17 -13.95 -0.55
CA LEU A 68 14.67 -13.53 -1.85
C LEU A 68 13.49 -14.39 -2.34
N ASN A 69 13.50 -15.70 -2.05
CA ASN A 69 12.37 -16.58 -2.35
C ASN A 69 11.15 -16.28 -1.48
N GLU A 70 11.35 -16.06 -0.18
CA GLU A 70 10.28 -15.66 0.74
C GLU A 70 9.64 -14.31 0.33
N LEU A 71 10.46 -13.35 -0.09
CA LEU A 71 10.00 -12.06 -0.60
C LEU A 71 9.18 -12.19 -1.89
N LYS A 72 9.48 -13.16 -2.76
CA LYS A 72 8.66 -13.46 -3.95
C LYS A 72 7.26 -13.93 -3.55
N GLU A 73 7.16 -14.81 -2.56
CA GLU A 73 5.87 -15.29 -2.06
C GLU A 73 5.06 -14.16 -1.41
N ILE A 74 5.72 -13.33 -0.59
CA ILE A 74 5.12 -12.12 0.01
C ILE A 74 4.59 -11.17 -1.09
N ASN A 75 5.36 -10.97 -2.16
CA ASN A 75 4.95 -10.10 -3.26
C ASN A 75 3.72 -10.65 -4.01
N ILE A 76 3.65 -11.96 -4.26
CA ILE A 76 2.47 -12.58 -4.88
C ILE A 76 1.22 -12.37 -4.01
N LEU A 77 1.35 -12.57 -2.70
CA LEU A 77 0.25 -12.34 -1.76
C LEU A 77 -0.17 -10.87 -1.75
N ALA A 78 0.80 -9.94 -1.73
CA ALA A 78 0.54 -8.51 -1.76
C ALA A 78 -0.24 -8.09 -3.01
N ILE A 79 0.14 -8.58 -4.19
CA ILE A 79 -0.58 -8.30 -5.45
C ILE A 79 -2.04 -8.79 -5.36
N GLN A 80 -2.31 -9.93 -4.72
CA GLN A 80 -3.67 -10.46 -4.60
C GLN A 80 -4.56 -9.66 -3.63
N THR A 81 -3.97 -9.13 -2.55
CA THR A 81 -4.73 -8.52 -1.45
C THR A 81 -4.82 -7.00 -1.52
N CYS A 82 -3.79 -6.33 -2.04
CA CYS A 82 -3.63 -4.88 -1.98
C CYS A 82 -4.82 -4.11 -2.60
N GLY A 83 -5.27 -4.52 -3.80
CA GLY A 83 -6.40 -3.87 -4.48
C GLY A 83 -7.69 -3.87 -3.66
N HIS A 84 -8.05 -5.01 -3.08
CA HIS A 84 -9.25 -5.14 -2.22
C HIS A 84 -9.13 -4.33 -0.94
N LEU A 85 -7.96 -4.35 -0.30
CA LEU A 85 -7.72 -3.62 0.94
C LEU A 85 -8.00 -2.13 0.75
N HIS A 86 -7.45 -1.54 -0.31
CA HIS A 86 -7.64 -0.13 -0.63
C HIS A 86 -9.07 0.19 -1.09
N ALA A 87 -9.72 -0.70 -1.84
CA ALA A 87 -11.13 -0.55 -2.18
C ALA A 87 -12.02 -0.49 -0.91
N HIS A 88 -11.83 -1.41 0.03
CA HIS A 88 -12.56 -1.44 1.29
C HIS A 88 -12.28 -0.18 2.15
N ARG A 89 -11.03 0.27 2.22
CA ARG A 89 -10.66 1.51 2.91
C ARG A 89 -11.36 2.73 2.32
N ARG A 90 -11.37 2.88 1.00
CA ARG A 90 -12.09 3.99 0.34
C ARG A 90 -13.59 3.94 0.60
N HIS A 91 -14.19 2.76 0.52
CA HIS A 91 -15.61 2.58 0.84
C HIS A 91 -15.92 3.01 2.28
N PHE A 92 -15.16 2.52 3.25
CA PHE A 92 -15.29 2.90 4.65
C PHE A 92 -15.11 4.42 4.87
N LEU A 93 -14.07 5.02 4.29
CA LEU A 93 -13.77 6.44 4.44
C LEU A 93 -14.87 7.34 3.87
N ARG A 94 -15.48 6.97 2.73
CA ARG A 94 -16.61 7.73 2.16
C ARG A 94 -17.79 7.80 3.14
N MET A 95 -18.10 6.70 3.82
CA MET A 95 -19.18 6.67 4.81
C MET A 95 -18.80 7.45 6.06
N ALA A 96 -17.61 7.16 6.63
CA ALA A 96 -17.15 7.80 7.87
C ALA A 96 -16.99 9.32 7.74
N LEU A 97 -16.46 9.81 6.61
CA LEU A 97 -16.30 11.25 6.37
C LEU A 97 -17.65 11.94 6.15
N LYS A 98 -18.61 11.28 5.49
CA LYS A 98 -19.96 11.82 5.32
C LYS A 98 -20.66 11.98 6.66
N GLU A 99 -20.59 10.96 7.52
CA GLU A 99 -21.17 11.02 8.87
C GLU A 99 -20.50 12.09 9.73
N LEU A 100 -19.16 12.17 9.70
CA LEU A 100 -18.42 13.20 10.43
C LEU A 100 -18.77 14.62 9.95
N TYR A 101 -18.93 14.82 8.64
CA TYR A 101 -19.36 16.09 8.07
C TYR A 101 -20.76 16.48 8.56
N LEU A 102 -21.74 15.56 8.46
CA LEU A 102 -23.11 15.83 8.89
C LEU A 102 -23.17 16.21 10.37
N LEU A 103 -22.47 15.46 11.23
CA LEU A 103 -22.38 15.75 12.67
C LEU A 103 -21.79 17.14 12.97
N LEU A 104 -20.76 17.56 12.21
CA LEU A 104 -20.14 18.87 12.41
C LEU A 104 -20.98 20.04 11.88
N VAL A 105 -21.81 19.79 10.86
CA VAL A 105 -22.76 20.80 10.35
C VAL A 105 -23.90 21.01 11.35
N ASP A 106 -24.40 19.93 11.93
CA ASP A 106 -25.47 20.00 12.93
C ASP A 106 -24.98 20.70 14.21
N GLU A 107 -23.77 20.36 14.66
CA GLU A 107 -23.18 20.88 15.91
C GLU A 107 -21.75 21.40 15.69
N PRO A 108 -21.57 22.64 15.18
CA PRO A 108 -20.25 23.17 14.85
C PRO A 108 -19.33 23.32 16.08
N GLY A 109 -19.90 23.42 17.29
CA GLY A 109 -19.15 23.41 18.54
C GLY A 109 -18.36 22.11 18.79
N LEU A 110 -18.74 21.00 18.16
CA LEU A 110 -18.02 19.73 18.25
C LEU A 110 -16.69 19.76 17.50
N LEU A 111 -16.44 20.75 16.64
CA LEU A 111 -15.20 20.85 15.89
C LEU A 111 -13.98 20.91 16.83
N GLY A 112 -14.06 21.64 17.94
CA GLY A 112 -12.98 21.72 18.93
C GLY A 112 -12.55 20.35 19.47
N PRO A 113 -13.43 19.62 20.20
CA PRO A 113 -13.11 18.31 20.74
C PRO A 113 -12.93 17.21 19.68
N LYS A 114 -13.50 17.36 18.48
CA LYS A 114 -13.40 16.36 17.39
C LYS A 114 -12.36 16.70 16.33
N ILE A 115 -11.56 17.75 16.50
CA ILE A 115 -10.61 18.20 15.47
C ILE A 115 -9.66 17.08 15.03
N LEU A 116 -9.21 16.23 15.97
CA LEU A 116 -8.33 15.10 15.64
C LEU A 116 -8.97 14.11 14.65
N PHE A 117 -10.28 13.87 14.74
CA PHE A 117 -10.99 12.98 13.81
C PHE A 117 -11.05 13.57 12.41
N VAL A 118 -11.21 14.90 12.29
CA VAL A 118 -11.18 15.61 11.01
C VAL A 118 -9.81 15.43 10.35
N TRP A 119 -8.72 15.69 11.08
CA TRP A 119 -7.37 15.60 10.55
C TRP A 119 -6.99 14.15 10.21
N MET A 120 -7.41 13.19 11.03
CA MET A 120 -7.23 11.77 10.77
C MET A 120 -7.97 11.34 9.50
N GLY A 121 -9.25 11.68 9.37
CA GLY A 121 -10.07 11.34 8.21
C GLY A 121 -9.51 11.96 6.92
N LEU A 122 -9.12 13.23 6.95
CA LEU A 122 -8.48 13.90 5.82
C LEU A 122 -7.13 13.28 5.45
N SER A 123 -6.30 12.93 6.44
CA SER A 123 -5.02 12.28 6.19
C SER A 123 -5.21 10.91 5.54
N MET A 124 -6.15 10.10 6.05
CA MET A 124 -6.44 8.77 5.50
C MET A 124 -7.03 8.84 4.10
N ALA A 125 -7.97 9.76 3.84
CA ALA A 125 -8.53 9.96 2.50
C ALA A 125 -7.48 10.43 1.50
N ARG A 126 -6.61 11.38 1.89
CA ARG A 126 -5.48 11.82 1.06
C ARG A 126 -4.57 10.66 0.71
N ASP A 127 -4.23 9.81 1.67
CA ASP A 127 -3.34 8.67 1.45
C ASP A 127 -3.97 7.68 0.45
N GLU A 128 -5.27 7.39 0.56
CA GLU A 128 -5.99 6.50 -0.37
C GLU A 128 -6.10 7.06 -1.80
N ILE A 129 -6.37 8.36 -1.94
CA ILE A 129 -6.39 9.02 -3.26
C ILE A 129 -5.01 8.95 -3.92
N GLN A 130 -3.97 9.28 -3.14
CA GLN A 130 -2.60 9.23 -3.63
C GLN A 130 -2.14 7.82 -3.99
N TRP A 131 -2.56 6.82 -3.22
CA TRP A 131 -2.31 5.42 -3.51
C TRP A 131 -2.99 5.01 -4.81
N LEU A 132 -4.26 5.38 -5.00
CA LEU A 132 -5.05 5.04 -6.18
C LEU A 132 -4.43 5.62 -7.45
N LEU A 133 -4.08 6.91 -7.43
CA LEU A 133 -3.45 7.59 -8.57
C LEU A 133 -2.15 6.90 -8.98
N ARG A 134 -1.28 6.58 -8.01
CA ARG A 134 -0.03 5.88 -8.27
C ARG A 134 -0.25 4.50 -8.87
N HIS A 135 -1.22 3.74 -8.36
CA HIS A 135 -1.42 2.36 -8.77
C HIS A 135 -2.27 2.24 -10.04
N TYR A 136 -2.95 3.30 -10.48
CA TYR A 136 -3.76 3.28 -11.70
C TYR A 136 -2.91 2.93 -12.94
N ASP A 137 -1.80 3.64 -13.16
CA ASP A 137 -0.93 3.44 -14.32
C ASP A 137 -0.03 2.21 -14.17
N VAL A 138 0.48 2.03 -12.96
CA VAL A 138 1.44 0.99 -12.57
C VAL A 138 0.82 -0.41 -12.63
N TRP A 139 -0.48 -0.53 -12.35
CA TRP A 139 -1.13 -1.83 -12.34
C TRP A 139 -1.25 -2.45 -13.73
N GLN A 140 -1.53 -1.66 -14.77
CA GLN A 140 -1.52 -2.18 -16.15
C GLN A 140 -0.15 -2.77 -16.53
N GLN A 141 0.93 -2.17 -16.07
CA GLN A 141 2.29 -2.66 -16.30
C GLN A 141 2.56 -3.98 -15.55
N LEU A 142 2.12 -4.08 -14.28
CA LEU A 142 2.19 -5.34 -13.51
C LEU A 142 1.38 -6.47 -14.16
N LEU A 143 0.21 -6.15 -14.73
CA LEU A 143 -0.63 -7.11 -15.44
C LEU A 143 0.09 -7.71 -16.66
N LEU A 144 0.81 -6.89 -17.41
CA LEU A 144 1.57 -7.33 -18.58
C LEU A 144 2.78 -8.20 -18.18
N GLN A 145 3.48 -7.85 -17.09
CA GLN A 145 4.62 -8.61 -16.57
C GLN A 145 4.24 -10.00 -16.03
N TYR A 146 3.06 -10.17 -15.41
CA TYR A 146 2.60 -11.43 -14.82
C TYR A 146 1.62 -12.24 -15.71
N SER A 147 1.31 -11.74 -16.91
CA SER A 147 0.35 -12.31 -17.88
C SER A 147 0.63 -13.76 -18.30
N SER A 148 1.87 -14.22 -18.22
CA SER A 148 2.24 -15.59 -18.61
C SER A 148 1.89 -16.67 -17.59
N ALA A 149 1.66 -16.33 -16.30
CA ALA A 149 1.49 -17.35 -15.25
C ALA A 149 0.24 -17.21 -14.37
N ASN A 150 -0.41 -16.03 -14.25
CA ASN A 150 -1.37 -15.83 -13.14
C ASN A 150 -2.68 -15.09 -13.47
N LYS A 151 -3.29 -15.37 -14.63
CA LYS A 151 -4.59 -14.79 -15.05
C LYS A 151 -5.74 -14.96 -14.03
N LYS A 152 -5.75 -16.03 -13.24
CA LYS A 152 -6.82 -16.31 -12.24
C LYS A 152 -6.69 -15.47 -10.95
N ALA A 153 -5.47 -15.13 -10.53
CA ALA A 153 -5.22 -14.27 -9.37
C ALA A 153 -5.64 -12.82 -9.66
N ILE A 154 -5.43 -12.38 -10.90
CA ILE A 154 -5.77 -11.06 -11.43
C ILE A 154 -7.28 -10.83 -11.53
N GLN A 155 -8.04 -11.81 -12.03
CA GLN A 155 -9.52 -11.70 -12.06
C GLN A 155 -10.12 -11.67 -10.66
N LYS A 156 -9.47 -12.33 -9.69
CA LYS A 156 -9.91 -12.34 -8.31
C LYS A 156 -9.51 -11.10 -7.52
N SER A 157 -8.60 -10.23 -7.99
CA SER A 157 -8.03 -9.12 -7.21
C SER A 157 -8.94 -7.87 -7.10
N GLY A 158 -10.21 -7.97 -7.50
CA GLY A 158 -11.22 -6.94 -7.23
C GLY A 158 -11.14 -5.67 -8.09
N LEU A 159 -10.31 -5.64 -9.15
CA LEU A 159 -10.04 -4.44 -9.96
C LEU A 159 -11.21 -3.95 -10.80
N GLN A 160 -12.17 -4.81 -11.17
CA GLN A 160 -13.40 -4.33 -11.80
C GLN A 160 -14.13 -3.32 -10.89
N ASN A 161 -13.87 -3.38 -9.57
CA ASN A 161 -14.46 -2.47 -8.58
C ASN A 161 -13.53 -1.31 -8.21
N ILE A 162 -12.34 -1.18 -8.82
CA ILE A 162 -11.45 -0.01 -8.57
C ILE A 162 -11.95 1.24 -9.31
N VAL A 163 -12.70 1.06 -10.40
CA VAL A 163 -13.22 2.14 -11.26
C VAL A 163 -14.72 2.39 -11.06
N VAL A 164 -15.46 1.45 -10.46
CA VAL A 164 -16.95 1.47 -10.43
C VAL A 164 -17.52 2.01 -9.11
N ASP A 165 -16.69 2.53 -8.22
CA ASP A 165 -17.07 2.97 -6.87
C ASP A 165 -16.86 4.48 -6.63
#